data_AF-A0A352AH52-F1
#
_entry.id   AF-A0A352AH52-F1
#
_cell.length_a   1.000
_cell.length_b   1.000
_cell.length_c   1.000
_cell.angle_alpha   90.00
_cell.angle_beta   90.00
_cell.angle_gamma   90.00
#
_symmetry.space_group_name_H-M   'P 1'
#
loop_
_entity.id
_entity.type
_entity.pdbx_description
1 polymer ?
#
loop_
_entity_poly.entity_id
_entity_poly.type
_entity_poly.pdbx_seq_one_letter_code
_entity_poly.pdbx_strand_id
1 'polypeptide(L)'
;MQYDYYAFRKEQLGETLNELDRAKVELDKAKQRKDKNARQQAERKIEQAAEKGVKLEPHLSYLWYEAQGSELKNSIRDAWQKHLNASIIPNAFHFTPDISALKHLPSLSFMLRVPFKLKKPYLSKDDRTFHLLDNPIRKDKVFKTPMVASTSWKGALRATFWQLGHQEEDEQIIRLFGDAREDEKGQAGRLYFYPTFFDKIGLEVINPHDRKTGTGKNPILIECVPTNATGEFILLYVPFGSVKSDEVAADLQRVAEGVEKMLTVYGFGAKTSSGFGIADVSNTGELAIRADLPGLEESSTPAQQPEFLNSDGNLKQEFLNPDGTFKTEKQYKTFLQSQGRTHNKKLYQEAKKWWEANTKDSASKSKSLQPMTKVSFTNLSELGDRVKEIAENLPQKKEISYDS
;
A
#
# COMPACT_ATOMS: atom_id res chain seq x y z
N MET A 1 -4.78 21.17 -22.32
CA MET A 1 -3.75 20.55 -21.48
C MET A 1 -3.45 19.08 -21.84
N GLN A 2 -4.42 18.14 -21.84
CA GLN A 2 -4.12 16.77 -22.30
C GLN A 2 -3.80 16.69 -23.81
N TYR A 3 -4.50 17.45 -24.64
CA TYR A 3 -4.22 17.51 -26.09
C TYR A 3 -2.82 18.06 -26.38
N ASP A 4 -2.37 19.09 -25.66
CA ASP A 4 -1.04 19.69 -25.83
C ASP A 4 0.07 18.71 -25.46
N TYR A 5 -0.12 17.93 -24.40
CA TYR A 5 0.80 16.86 -24.01
C TYR A 5 0.93 15.80 -25.11
N TYR A 6 -0.19 15.31 -25.64
CA TYR A 6 -0.15 14.28 -26.68
C TYR A 6 0.37 14.80 -28.02
N ALA A 7 0.09 16.07 -28.37
CA ALA A 7 0.67 16.71 -29.54
C ALA A 7 2.19 16.83 -29.43
N PHE A 8 2.69 17.30 -28.27
CA PHE A 8 4.11 17.36 -27.97
C PHE A 8 4.78 15.98 -28.00
N ARG A 9 4.16 14.97 -27.36
CA ARG A 9 4.68 13.59 -27.40
C ARG A 9 4.68 13.01 -28.80
N LYS A 10 3.66 13.30 -29.62
CA LYS A 10 3.60 12.88 -31.03
C LYS A 10 4.74 13.49 -31.84
N GLU A 11 5.08 14.75 -31.60
CA GLU A 11 6.22 15.40 -32.26
C GLU A 11 7.54 14.69 -31.92
N GLN A 12 7.76 14.40 -30.63
CA GLN A 12 8.93 13.63 -30.17
C GLN A 12 8.99 12.21 -30.75
N LEU A 13 7.83 11.58 -30.93
CA LEU A 13 7.74 10.24 -31.53
C LEU A 13 7.98 10.23 -33.04
N GLY A 14 7.91 11.38 -33.74
CA GLY A 14 7.92 11.45 -35.19
C GLY A 14 9.13 10.77 -35.84
N GLU A 15 10.33 10.99 -35.31
CA GLU A 15 11.54 10.32 -35.81
C GLU A 15 11.47 8.81 -35.61
N THR A 16 11.10 8.37 -34.41
CA THR A 16 10.99 6.95 -34.06
C THR A 16 9.95 6.20 -34.90
N LEU A 17 8.79 6.82 -35.15
CA LEU A 17 7.73 6.24 -35.99
C LEU A 17 8.21 6.12 -37.45
N ASN A 18 8.93 7.13 -37.96
CA ASN A 18 9.53 7.06 -39.29
C ASN A 18 10.61 5.97 -39.40
N GLU A 19 11.41 5.75 -38.35
CA GLU A 19 12.38 4.65 -38.29
C GLU A 19 11.68 3.28 -38.37
N LEU A 20 10.58 3.10 -37.63
CA LEU A 20 9.76 1.89 -37.67
C LEU A 20 9.20 1.62 -39.07
N ASP A 21 8.62 2.64 -39.70
CA ASP A 21 8.03 2.52 -41.05
C ASP A 21 9.10 2.16 -42.09
N ARG A 22 10.27 2.80 -42.03
CA ARG A 22 11.41 2.47 -42.92
C ARG A 22 11.90 1.05 -42.71
N ALA A 23 12.08 0.63 -41.46
CA ALA A 23 12.52 -0.72 -41.12
C ALA A 23 11.51 -1.79 -41.57
N LYS A 24 10.21 -1.48 -41.53
CA LYS A 24 9.16 -2.35 -42.09
C LYS A 24 9.27 -2.52 -43.60
N VAL A 25 9.49 -1.43 -44.33
CA VAL A 25 9.70 -1.48 -45.78
C VAL A 25 10.95 -2.28 -46.15
N GLU A 26 12.05 -2.11 -45.39
CA GLU A 26 13.26 -2.92 -45.55
C GLU A 26 12.99 -4.42 -45.30
N LEU A 27 12.22 -4.74 -44.25
CA LEU A 27 11.86 -6.12 -43.93
C LEU A 27 11.06 -6.78 -45.06
N ASP A 28 10.08 -6.07 -45.63
CA ASP A 28 9.26 -6.61 -46.71
C ASP A 28 10.07 -6.82 -48.00
N LYS A 29 10.98 -5.89 -48.33
CA LYS A 29 11.92 -6.06 -49.44
C LYS A 29 12.87 -7.24 -49.22
N ALA A 30 13.38 -7.42 -48.00
CA ALA A 30 14.26 -8.54 -47.67
C ALA A 30 13.52 -9.89 -47.79
N LYS A 31 12.26 -9.95 -47.34
CA LYS A 31 11.40 -11.14 -47.52
C LYS A 31 11.16 -11.47 -48.99
N GLN A 32 10.87 -10.48 -49.82
CA GLN A 32 10.70 -10.67 -51.27
C GLN A 32 11.97 -11.20 -51.94
N ARG A 33 13.14 -10.68 -51.53
CA ARG A 33 14.45 -11.11 -52.03
C ARG A 33 14.97 -12.42 -51.41
N LYS A 34 14.26 -12.97 -50.42
CA LYS A 34 14.68 -14.13 -49.62
C LYS A 34 16.06 -13.95 -48.98
N ASP A 35 16.44 -12.71 -48.67
CA ASP A 35 17.71 -12.37 -48.02
C ASP A 35 17.58 -12.51 -46.50
N LYS A 36 18.15 -13.58 -45.95
CA LYS A 36 18.08 -13.88 -44.52
C LYS A 36 18.82 -12.85 -43.66
N ASN A 37 19.96 -12.34 -44.12
CA ASN A 37 20.76 -11.40 -43.34
C ASN A 37 20.09 -10.03 -43.29
N ALA A 38 19.64 -9.53 -44.45
CA ALA A 38 18.88 -8.28 -44.52
C ALA A 38 17.57 -8.36 -43.71
N ARG A 39 16.91 -9.52 -43.73
CA ARG A 39 15.71 -9.76 -42.91
C ARG A 39 16.00 -9.62 -41.42
N GLN A 40 17.03 -10.31 -40.92
CA GLN A 40 17.40 -10.25 -39.50
C GLN A 40 17.82 -8.83 -39.09
N GLN A 41 18.52 -8.11 -39.96
CA GLN A 41 18.91 -6.72 -39.70
C GLN A 41 17.69 -5.80 -39.61
N ALA A 42 16.72 -5.95 -40.52
CA ALA A 42 15.48 -5.17 -40.49
C ALA A 42 14.61 -5.50 -39.25
N GLU A 43 14.51 -6.77 -38.86
CA GLU A 43 13.81 -7.19 -37.63
C GLU A 43 14.43 -6.54 -36.39
N ARG A 44 15.77 -6.50 -36.28
CA ARG A 44 16.47 -5.81 -35.19
C ARG A 44 16.23 -4.30 -35.18
N LYS A 45 16.20 -3.66 -36.35
CA LYS A 45 15.88 -2.21 -36.46
C LYS A 45 14.47 -1.93 -35.97
N ILE A 46 13.49 -2.77 -36.31
CA ILE A 46 12.12 -2.65 -35.82
C ILE A 46 12.09 -2.76 -34.30
N GLU A 47 12.76 -3.76 -33.72
CA GLU A 47 12.82 -3.94 -32.27
C GLU A 47 13.42 -2.71 -31.56
N GLN A 48 14.57 -2.23 -32.04
CA GLN A 48 15.23 -1.05 -31.47
C GLN A 48 14.37 0.22 -31.55
N ALA A 49 13.71 0.46 -32.69
CA ALA A 49 12.84 1.61 -32.86
C ALA A 49 11.56 1.48 -32.02
N ALA A 50 11.01 0.27 -31.87
CA ALA A 50 9.88 0.01 -30.99
C ALA A 50 10.24 0.30 -29.51
N GLU A 51 11.41 -0.14 -29.05
CA GLU A 51 11.90 0.15 -27.70
C GLU A 51 12.05 1.66 -27.46
N LYS A 52 12.57 2.42 -28.44
CA LYS A 52 12.63 3.89 -28.35
C LYS A 52 11.23 4.49 -28.19
N GLY A 53 10.26 4.02 -28.96
CA GLY A 53 8.87 4.51 -28.91
C GLY A 53 8.23 4.24 -27.55
N VAL A 54 8.42 3.03 -27.03
CA VAL A 54 7.96 2.62 -25.70
C VAL A 54 8.57 3.47 -24.58
N LYS A 55 9.86 3.83 -24.68
CA LYS A 55 10.53 4.69 -23.68
C LYS A 55 9.99 6.13 -23.68
N LEU A 56 9.52 6.62 -24.83
CA LEU A 56 8.96 7.97 -24.95
C LEU A 56 7.50 8.04 -24.49
N GLU A 57 6.63 7.24 -25.12
CA GLU A 57 5.22 7.10 -24.74
C GLU A 57 4.67 5.79 -25.36
N PRO A 58 4.48 4.72 -24.57
CA PRO A 58 4.14 3.41 -25.10
C PRO A 58 2.71 3.33 -25.64
N HIS A 59 1.76 4.00 -24.98
CA HIS A 59 0.35 3.90 -25.32
C HIS A 59 0.04 4.67 -26.61
N LEU A 60 0.59 5.87 -26.76
CA LEU A 60 0.46 6.69 -27.95
C LEU A 60 1.16 6.02 -29.14
N SER A 61 2.36 5.45 -28.95
CA SER A 61 3.06 4.71 -30.00
C SER A 61 2.24 3.53 -30.53
N TYR A 62 1.56 2.80 -29.63
CA TYR A 62 0.67 1.71 -30.02
C TYR A 62 -0.60 2.21 -30.72
N LEU A 63 -1.29 3.17 -30.11
CA LEU A 63 -2.56 3.70 -30.62
C LEU A 63 -2.41 4.36 -31.99
N TRP A 64 -1.23 4.94 -32.28
CA TRP A 64 -0.90 5.47 -33.62
C TRP A 64 -1.03 4.41 -34.71
N TYR A 65 -0.42 3.24 -34.50
CA TYR A 65 -0.45 2.14 -35.47
C TYR A 65 -1.76 1.34 -35.42
N GLU A 66 -2.40 1.24 -34.25
CA GLU A 66 -3.75 0.68 -34.12
C GLU A 66 -4.76 1.47 -34.97
N ALA A 67 -4.74 2.81 -34.89
CA ALA A 67 -5.62 3.68 -35.66
C ALA A 67 -5.41 3.57 -37.19
N GLN A 68 -4.23 3.13 -37.63
CA GLN A 68 -3.89 2.90 -39.03
C GLN A 68 -4.15 1.47 -39.50
N GLY A 69 -4.52 0.56 -38.59
CA GLY A 69 -4.62 -0.88 -38.88
C GLY A 69 -3.27 -1.53 -39.21
N SER A 70 -2.15 -0.98 -38.72
CA SER A 70 -0.80 -1.47 -39.01
C SER A 70 -0.36 -2.55 -38.03
N GLU A 71 0.27 -3.61 -38.55
CA GLU A 71 0.87 -4.69 -37.74
C GLU A 71 2.05 -4.24 -36.87
N LEU A 72 2.62 -3.05 -37.11
CA LEU A 72 3.70 -2.48 -36.29
C LEU A 72 3.27 -2.22 -34.84
N LYS A 73 1.96 -2.11 -34.58
CA LYS A 73 1.41 -2.06 -33.22
C LYS A 73 1.83 -3.27 -32.38
N ASN A 74 1.99 -4.44 -33.00
CA ASN A 74 2.45 -5.64 -32.32
C ASN A 74 3.90 -5.51 -31.88
N SER A 75 4.78 -4.93 -32.70
CA SER A 75 6.17 -4.66 -32.31
C SER A 75 6.27 -3.70 -31.14
N ILE A 76 5.43 -2.65 -31.09
CA ILE A 76 5.34 -1.75 -29.93
C ILE A 76 4.88 -2.51 -28.68
N ARG A 77 3.81 -3.29 -28.81
CA ARG A 77 3.29 -4.10 -27.69
C ARG A 77 4.34 -5.07 -27.18
N ASP A 78 5.04 -5.79 -28.07
CA ASP A 78 6.05 -6.77 -27.69
C ASP A 78 7.24 -6.10 -26.97
N ALA A 79 7.69 -4.94 -27.46
CA ALA A 79 8.72 -4.15 -26.79
C ALA A 79 8.25 -3.65 -25.40
N TRP A 80 7.00 -3.21 -25.30
CA TRP A 80 6.41 -2.77 -24.04
C TRP A 80 6.31 -3.91 -23.01
N GLN A 81 5.90 -5.10 -23.45
CA GLN A 81 5.84 -6.29 -22.58
C GLN A 81 7.20 -6.66 -21.99
N LYS A 82 8.28 -6.54 -22.77
CA LYS A 82 9.66 -6.81 -22.32
C LYS A 82 10.17 -5.82 -21.28
N HIS A 83 9.57 -4.63 -21.19
CA HIS A 83 10.01 -3.54 -20.32
C HIS A 83 8.97 -3.14 -19.27
N LEU A 84 8.02 -4.04 -18.97
CA LEU A 84 6.98 -3.79 -17.99
C LEU A 84 7.58 -3.71 -16.58
N ASN A 85 7.65 -2.49 -16.04
CA ASN A 85 8.18 -2.21 -14.71
C ASN A 85 7.17 -1.41 -13.91
N ALA A 86 7.04 -1.73 -12.62
CA ALA A 86 6.20 -0.96 -11.73
C ALA A 86 6.94 0.34 -11.36
N SER A 87 6.19 1.44 -11.32
CA SER A 87 6.69 2.68 -10.73
C SER A 87 6.51 2.62 -9.22
N ILE A 88 7.47 3.13 -8.46
CA ILE A 88 7.44 3.12 -6.99
C ILE A 88 7.11 4.52 -6.49
N ILE A 89 6.27 4.60 -5.46
CA ILE A 89 5.99 5.86 -4.78
C ILE A 89 7.16 6.19 -3.85
N PRO A 90 7.74 7.40 -3.93
CA PRO A 90 8.76 7.82 -2.97
C PRO A 90 8.24 7.83 -1.53
N ASN A 91 9.01 7.28 -0.60
CA ASN A 91 8.63 7.19 0.82
C ASN A 91 8.30 8.55 1.47
N ALA A 92 8.82 9.66 0.91
CA ALA A 92 8.58 11.02 1.38
C ALA A 92 7.10 11.47 1.35
N PHE A 93 6.24 10.81 0.56
CA PHE A 93 4.83 11.19 0.46
C PHE A 93 3.93 10.65 1.57
N HIS A 94 4.38 9.62 2.31
CA HIS A 94 3.67 9.06 3.47
C HIS A 94 2.16 8.83 3.23
N PHE A 95 1.78 8.11 2.17
CA PHE A 95 0.36 7.87 1.83
C PHE A 95 -0.39 6.92 2.79
N THR A 96 0.33 6.27 3.70
CA THR A 96 -0.24 5.40 4.73
C THR A 96 0.10 5.96 6.11
N PRO A 97 -0.83 5.87 7.07
CA PRO A 97 -0.61 6.40 8.42
C PRO A 97 0.33 5.48 9.20
N ASP A 98 1.07 6.07 10.12
CA ASP A 98 1.79 5.32 11.15
C ASP A 98 0.86 5.00 12.33
N ILE A 99 1.16 3.93 13.08
CA ILE A 99 0.41 3.56 14.29
C ILE A 99 0.37 4.70 15.30
N SER A 100 1.42 5.53 15.38
CA SER A 100 1.46 6.70 16.26
C SER A 100 0.33 7.70 16.01
N ALA A 101 -0.30 7.71 14.84
CA ALA A 101 -1.46 8.55 14.54
C ALA A 101 -2.66 8.24 15.47
N LEU A 102 -2.77 7.01 15.99
CA LEU A 102 -3.81 6.62 16.95
C LEU A 102 -3.82 7.52 18.19
N LYS A 103 -2.68 8.11 18.59
CA LYS A 103 -2.57 9.00 19.76
C LYS A 103 -3.47 10.24 19.65
N HIS A 104 -3.85 10.61 18.43
CA HIS A 104 -4.66 11.79 18.12
C HIS A 104 -6.13 11.48 17.84
N LEU A 105 -6.51 10.20 17.80
CA LEU A 105 -7.87 9.75 17.50
C LEU A 105 -8.66 9.47 18.79
N PRO A 106 -10.02 9.40 18.78
CA PRO A 106 -10.84 9.04 19.93
C PRO A 106 -10.39 7.77 20.67
N SER A 107 -10.73 7.66 21.96
CA SER A 107 -10.44 6.45 22.73
C SER A 107 -11.09 5.23 22.06
N LEU A 108 -10.50 4.06 22.24
CA LEU A 108 -10.92 2.81 21.58
C LEU A 108 -10.80 2.79 20.04
N SER A 109 -10.26 3.84 19.39
CA SER A 109 -9.78 3.72 18.00
C SER A 109 -8.74 2.62 17.89
N PHE A 110 -8.81 1.81 16.85
CA PHE A 110 -7.80 0.78 16.58
C PHE A 110 -7.32 0.81 15.13
N MET A 111 -6.08 0.39 14.91
CA MET A 111 -5.47 0.25 13.60
C MET A 111 -4.97 -1.17 13.44
N LEU A 112 -5.33 -1.80 12.33
CA LEU A 112 -4.87 -3.13 11.93
C LEU A 112 -3.98 -2.99 10.69
N ARG A 113 -2.76 -3.50 10.78
CA ARG A 113 -1.79 -3.56 9.69
C ARG A 113 -1.45 -5.02 9.42
N VAL A 114 -1.73 -5.49 8.22
CA VAL A 114 -1.49 -6.88 7.82
C VAL A 114 -0.60 -6.89 6.57
N PRO A 115 0.72 -7.08 6.74
CA PRO A 115 1.59 -7.38 5.62
C PRO A 115 1.24 -8.75 5.04
N PHE A 116 1.14 -8.82 3.71
CA PHE A 116 0.74 -10.03 3.02
C PHE A 116 1.56 -10.25 1.75
N LYS A 117 1.52 -11.49 1.26
CA LYS A 117 2.12 -11.89 -0.01
C LYS A 117 1.07 -12.53 -0.89
N LEU A 118 0.96 -12.12 -2.15
CA LEU A 118 -0.01 -12.70 -3.08
C LEU A 118 0.30 -14.17 -3.36
N LYS A 119 -0.67 -15.06 -3.10
CA LYS A 119 -0.61 -16.49 -3.45
C LYS A 119 -1.06 -16.74 -4.89
N LYS A 120 -1.97 -15.91 -5.38
CA LYS A 120 -2.38 -15.84 -6.79
C LYS A 120 -2.32 -14.39 -7.25
N PRO A 121 -2.22 -14.12 -8.57
CA PRO A 121 -2.13 -12.76 -9.08
C PRO A 121 -3.32 -11.92 -8.62
N TYR A 122 -3.09 -10.63 -8.45
CA TYR A 122 -4.16 -9.65 -8.20
C TYR A 122 -4.53 -8.99 -9.51
N LEU A 123 -5.83 -8.96 -9.78
CA LEU A 123 -6.42 -8.30 -10.94
C LEU A 123 -7.33 -7.18 -10.45
N SER A 124 -7.30 -6.07 -11.17
CA SER A 124 -8.29 -5.02 -11.07
C SER A 124 -8.47 -4.37 -12.43
N LYS A 125 -9.34 -3.36 -12.50
CA LYS A 125 -9.58 -2.60 -13.71
C LYS A 125 -9.23 -1.14 -13.45
N ASP A 126 -8.34 -0.60 -14.26
CA ASP A 126 -8.14 0.85 -14.37
C ASP A 126 -9.25 1.46 -15.23
N ASP A 127 -9.54 2.73 -14.99
CA ASP A 127 -10.55 3.51 -15.71
C ASP A 127 -9.93 4.30 -16.87
N ARG A 128 -8.63 4.09 -17.15
CA ARG A 128 -7.90 4.76 -18.23
C ARG A 128 -8.42 4.33 -19.61
N THR A 129 -8.99 5.29 -20.34
CA THR A 129 -9.54 5.08 -21.70
C THR A 129 -8.46 4.79 -22.75
N PHE A 130 -7.36 5.56 -22.76
CA PHE A 130 -6.28 5.42 -23.74
C PHE A 130 -5.15 4.58 -23.16
N HIS A 131 -5.28 3.25 -23.29
CA HIS A 131 -4.31 2.27 -22.84
C HIS A 131 -3.97 1.29 -23.97
N LEU A 132 -2.77 0.70 -23.91
CA LEU A 132 -2.26 -0.24 -24.92
C LEU A 132 -2.94 -1.61 -24.84
N LEU A 133 -3.44 -1.95 -23.66
CA LEU A 133 -4.24 -3.14 -23.37
C LEU A 133 -5.64 -2.74 -22.93
N ASP A 134 -6.62 -3.60 -23.22
CA ASP A 134 -8.02 -3.42 -22.81
C ASP A 134 -8.23 -3.59 -21.30
N ASN A 135 -7.38 -4.36 -20.64
CA ASN A 135 -7.50 -4.70 -19.23
C ASN A 135 -6.26 -4.23 -18.44
N PRO A 136 -6.07 -2.90 -18.30
CA PRO A 136 -5.05 -2.35 -17.41
C PRO A 136 -5.40 -2.62 -15.95
N ILE A 137 -4.36 -2.81 -15.15
CA ILE A 137 -4.50 -2.86 -13.70
C ILE A 137 -4.59 -1.45 -13.15
N ARG A 138 -5.40 -1.26 -12.10
CA ARG A 138 -5.53 0.04 -11.44
C ARG A 138 -4.19 0.53 -10.90
N LYS A 139 -3.84 1.76 -11.24
CA LYS A 139 -2.62 2.44 -10.79
C LYS A 139 -2.95 3.76 -10.07
N ASP A 140 -2.06 4.20 -9.19
CA ASP A 140 -2.08 5.55 -8.67
C ASP A 140 -2.02 6.58 -9.82
N LYS A 141 -2.73 7.70 -9.66
CA LYS A 141 -2.88 8.68 -10.74
C LYS A 141 -1.60 9.44 -11.05
N VAL A 142 -0.76 9.68 -10.05
CA VAL A 142 0.46 10.51 -10.16
C VAL A 142 1.66 9.63 -10.53
N PHE A 143 1.96 8.65 -9.69
CA PHE A 143 3.16 7.81 -9.81
C PHE A 143 2.97 6.63 -10.74
N LYS A 144 1.74 6.32 -11.15
CA LYS A 144 1.42 5.14 -11.98
C LYS A 144 1.80 3.82 -11.32
N THR A 145 1.88 3.79 -9.99
CA THR A 145 2.15 2.61 -9.18
C THR A 145 0.91 1.70 -9.10
N PRO A 146 1.01 0.40 -9.42
CA PRO A 146 -0.11 -0.53 -9.25
C PRO A 146 -0.64 -0.52 -7.81
N MET A 147 -1.96 -0.54 -7.65
CA MET A 147 -2.56 -0.44 -6.31
C MET A 147 -3.87 -1.20 -6.14
N VAL A 148 -4.18 -1.53 -4.89
CA VAL A 148 -5.57 -1.71 -4.43
C VAL A 148 -6.03 -0.37 -3.85
N ALA A 149 -7.11 0.18 -4.39
CA ALA A 149 -7.70 1.42 -3.84
C ALA A 149 -8.42 1.16 -2.52
N SER A 150 -8.49 2.17 -1.65
CA SER A 150 -9.27 2.12 -0.39
C SER A 150 -10.71 1.66 -0.60
N THR A 151 -11.37 2.12 -1.66
CA THR A 151 -12.75 1.72 -1.99
C THR A 151 -12.84 0.26 -2.43
N SER A 152 -11.79 -0.27 -3.06
CA SER A 152 -11.70 -1.69 -3.43
C SER A 152 -11.53 -2.56 -2.18
N TRP A 153 -10.75 -2.14 -1.19
CA TRP A 153 -10.66 -2.82 0.09
C TRP A 153 -11.99 -2.82 0.86
N LYS A 154 -12.64 -1.65 0.94
CA LYS A 154 -13.97 -1.54 1.55
C LYS A 154 -14.97 -2.50 0.88
N GLY A 155 -15.01 -2.52 -0.45
CA GLY A 155 -15.88 -3.40 -1.22
C GLY A 155 -15.56 -4.88 -1.02
N ALA A 156 -14.27 -5.25 -0.99
CA ALA A 156 -13.85 -6.62 -0.76
C ALA A 156 -14.26 -7.13 0.62
N LEU A 157 -14.01 -6.35 1.69
CA LEU A 157 -14.38 -6.74 3.05
C LEU A 157 -15.91 -6.81 3.22
N ARG A 158 -16.66 -5.86 2.65
CA ARG A 158 -18.12 -5.90 2.65
C ARG A 158 -18.66 -7.14 1.92
N ALA A 159 -18.07 -7.50 0.77
CA ALA A 159 -18.44 -8.70 0.04
C ALA A 159 -18.10 -9.97 0.83
N THR A 160 -17.00 -9.99 1.59
CA THR A 160 -16.68 -11.08 2.51
C THR A 160 -17.75 -11.25 3.58
N PHE A 161 -18.21 -10.17 4.21
CA PHE A 161 -19.29 -10.27 5.20
C PHE A 161 -20.60 -10.79 4.61
N TRP A 162 -20.92 -10.41 3.37
CA TRP A 162 -22.05 -11.00 2.65
C TRP A 162 -21.90 -12.52 2.48
N GLN A 163 -20.70 -13.00 2.12
CA GLN A 163 -20.42 -14.44 1.99
C GLN A 163 -20.49 -15.18 3.34
N LEU A 164 -20.23 -14.49 4.45
CA LEU A 164 -20.38 -15.02 5.81
C LEU A 164 -21.84 -14.98 6.31
N GLY A 165 -22.77 -14.49 5.51
CA GLY A 165 -24.20 -14.44 5.83
C GLY A 165 -24.66 -13.17 6.53
N HIS A 166 -23.82 -12.13 6.61
CA HIS A 166 -24.21 -10.82 7.13
C HIS A 166 -24.85 -9.99 6.00
N GLN A 167 -26.14 -9.73 6.13
CA GLN A 167 -26.92 -8.98 5.14
C GLN A 167 -26.88 -7.47 5.38
N GLU A 168 -27.53 -6.69 4.51
CA GLU A 168 -27.47 -5.23 4.53
C GLU A 168 -28.15 -4.60 5.75
N GLU A 169 -29.06 -5.32 6.41
CA GLU A 169 -29.77 -4.89 7.61
C GLU A 169 -29.02 -5.22 8.92
N ASP A 170 -27.86 -5.90 8.84
CA ASP A 170 -27.03 -6.18 10.01
C ASP A 170 -26.50 -4.85 10.58
N GLU A 171 -27.01 -4.48 11.76
CA GLU A 171 -26.67 -3.22 12.44
C GLU A 171 -25.16 -3.05 12.64
N GLN A 172 -24.44 -4.15 12.88
CA GLN A 172 -22.99 -4.11 13.00
C GLN A 172 -22.31 -3.80 11.66
N ILE A 173 -22.80 -4.37 10.55
CA ILE A 173 -22.29 -4.06 9.22
C ILE A 173 -22.58 -2.61 8.83
N ILE A 174 -23.78 -2.11 9.11
CA ILE A 174 -24.15 -0.71 8.89
C ILE A 174 -23.22 0.20 9.69
N ARG A 175 -22.97 -0.09 10.97
CA ARG A 175 -22.07 0.69 11.83
C ARG A 175 -20.62 0.69 11.32
N LEU A 176 -20.13 -0.45 10.84
CA LEU A 176 -18.77 -0.58 10.33
C LEU A 176 -18.57 0.15 8.99
N PHE A 177 -19.48 -0.04 8.02
CA PHE A 177 -19.30 0.45 6.65
C PHE A 177 -20.03 1.75 6.35
N GLY A 178 -21.01 2.12 7.18
CA GLY A 178 -21.97 3.18 6.93
C GLY A 178 -23.09 2.73 5.99
N ASP A 179 -24.16 3.51 5.99
CA ASP A 179 -25.29 3.36 5.06
C ASP A 179 -25.44 4.65 4.26
N ALA A 180 -25.50 4.50 2.94
CA ALA A 180 -25.69 5.60 2.01
C ALA A 180 -27.19 5.75 1.74
N ARG A 181 -27.88 6.42 2.66
CA ARG A 181 -29.26 6.86 2.42
C ARG A 181 -29.23 8.20 1.69
N GLU A 182 -30.18 8.41 0.78
CA GLU A 182 -30.32 9.67 0.04
C GLU A 182 -30.85 10.83 0.91
N ASP A 183 -31.30 10.54 2.15
CA ASP A 183 -31.76 11.53 3.12
C ASP A 183 -30.68 11.90 4.16
N GLU A 184 -30.95 12.91 4.98
CA GLU A 184 -30.07 13.36 6.07
C GLU A 184 -29.82 12.30 7.17
N LYS A 185 -30.39 11.09 7.03
CA LYS A 185 -30.23 9.96 7.96
C LYS A 185 -29.12 8.99 7.54
N GLY A 186 -28.41 9.26 6.44
CA GLY A 186 -27.22 8.51 6.07
C GLY A 186 -26.18 8.54 7.20
N GLN A 187 -25.60 7.39 7.53
CA GLN A 187 -24.62 7.27 8.61
C GLN A 187 -23.25 6.93 8.03
N ALA A 188 -22.22 7.68 8.43
CA ALA A 188 -20.84 7.31 8.11
C ALA A 188 -20.47 5.97 8.77
N GLY A 189 -19.58 5.21 8.14
CA GLY A 189 -19.02 4.00 8.76
C GLY A 189 -17.88 4.33 9.71
N ARG A 190 -17.61 3.43 10.65
CA ARG A 190 -16.45 3.53 11.55
C ARG A 190 -15.14 3.03 10.92
N LEU A 191 -15.20 2.34 9.79
CA LEU A 191 -14.03 1.80 9.08
C LEU A 191 -13.48 2.72 7.99
N TYR A 192 -12.17 2.98 8.07
CA TYR A 192 -11.38 3.71 7.10
C TYR A 192 -10.31 2.79 6.52
N PHE A 193 -10.20 2.75 5.20
CA PHE A 193 -9.29 1.88 4.47
C PHE A 193 -8.21 2.70 3.79
N TYR A 194 -6.98 2.21 3.78
CA TYR A 194 -5.87 2.84 3.08
C TYR A 194 -5.50 2.05 1.83
N PRO A 195 -4.99 2.71 0.77
CA PRO A 195 -4.56 2.02 -0.43
C PRO A 195 -3.35 1.14 -0.16
N THR A 196 -3.24 0.04 -0.91
CA THR A 196 -2.04 -0.79 -0.94
C THR A 196 -1.32 -0.56 -2.26
N PHE A 197 -0.03 -0.26 -2.21
CA PHE A 197 0.79 -0.03 -3.39
C PHE A 197 1.73 -1.22 -3.62
N PHE A 198 1.97 -1.58 -4.88
CA PHE A 198 2.86 -2.68 -5.24
C PHE A 198 4.05 -2.20 -6.06
N ASP A 199 5.20 -2.84 -5.83
CA ASP A 199 6.45 -2.64 -6.55
C ASP A 199 6.60 -3.60 -7.75
N LYS A 200 5.57 -4.37 -8.06
CA LYS A 200 5.55 -5.36 -9.15
C LYS A 200 4.31 -5.23 -10.00
N ILE A 201 4.49 -5.48 -11.29
CA ILE A 201 3.45 -5.56 -12.31
C ILE A 201 3.80 -6.72 -13.24
N GLY A 202 2.79 -7.35 -13.81
CA GLY A 202 2.95 -8.49 -14.71
C GLY A 202 1.79 -8.56 -15.70
N LEU A 203 1.78 -9.63 -16.48
CA LEU A 203 0.73 -9.93 -17.44
C LEU A 203 0.23 -11.35 -17.22
N GLU A 204 -1.09 -11.48 -17.10
CA GLU A 204 -1.80 -12.75 -17.11
C GLU A 204 -2.44 -12.96 -18.48
N VAL A 205 -2.41 -14.20 -18.95
CA VAL A 205 -3.07 -14.60 -20.19
C VAL A 205 -4.29 -15.44 -19.85
N ILE A 206 -5.47 -14.93 -20.20
CA ILE A 206 -6.70 -15.72 -20.13
C ILE A 206 -7.09 -16.09 -21.55
N ASN A 207 -7.18 -17.38 -21.82
CA ASN A 207 -7.72 -17.91 -23.07
C ASN A 207 -9.14 -18.44 -22.85
N PRO A 208 -10.21 -17.71 -23.20
CA PRO A 208 -11.56 -18.23 -23.07
C PRO A 208 -11.79 -19.37 -24.06
N HIS A 209 -12.25 -20.52 -23.58
CA HIS A 209 -12.59 -21.67 -24.42
C HIS A 209 -14.08 -21.67 -24.79
N ASP A 210 -14.37 -22.05 -26.03
CA ASP A 210 -15.74 -22.38 -26.41
C ASP A 210 -16.16 -23.69 -25.72
N ARG A 211 -17.31 -23.65 -25.04
CA ARG A 211 -17.81 -24.78 -24.25
C ARG A 211 -18.24 -25.99 -25.10
N LYS A 212 -18.56 -25.79 -26.38
CA LYS A 212 -19.02 -26.86 -27.29
C LYS A 212 -17.86 -27.53 -28.00
N THR A 213 -16.89 -26.75 -28.46
CA THR A 213 -15.77 -27.26 -29.28
C THR A 213 -14.48 -27.45 -28.51
N GLY A 214 -14.37 -26.92 -27.28
CA GLY A 214 -13.15 -26.95 -26.47
C GLY A 214 -12.01 -26.07 -27.02
N THR A 215 -12.21 -25.43 -28.17
CA THR A 215 -11.20 -24.59 -28.81
C THR A 215 -11.04 -23.27 -28.06
N GLY A 216 -9.80 -22.88 -27.80
CA GLY A 216 -9.47 -21.57 -27.22
C GLY A 216 -9.77 -20.46 -28.23
N LYS A 217 -10.32 -19.34 -27.75
CA LYS A 217 -10.47 -18.10 -28.52
C LYS A 217 -9.14 -17.33 -28.54
N ASN A 218 -9.17 -16.10 -29.06
CA ASN A 218 -8.01 -15.20 -29.00
C ASN A 218 -7.58 -14.99 -27.54
N PRO A 219 -6.33 -15.32 -27.16
CA PRO A 219 -5.82 -15.08 -25.80
C PRO A 219 -5.93 -13.60 -25.43
N ILE A 220 -6.42 -13.34 -24.22
CA ILE A 220 -6.60 -11.99 -23.67
C ILE A 220 -5.48 -11.74 -22.67
N LEU A 221 -4.67 -10.72 -22.96
CA LEU A 221 -3.65 -10.21 -22.05
C LEU A 221 -4.28 -9.25 -21.04
N ILE A 222 -3.99 -9.47 -19.77
CA ILE A 222 -4.51 -8.70 -18.65
C ILE A 222 -3.33 -8.26 -17.79
N GLU A 223 -3.21 -6.95 -17.50
CA GLU A 223 -2.24 -6.52 -16.51
C GLU A 223 -2.63 -6.98 -15.11
N CYS A 224 -1.64 -7.43 -14.35
CA CYS A 224 -1.83 -7.92 -13.00
C CYS A 224 -0.74 -7.39 -12.07
N VAL A 225 -0.96 -7.53 -10.76
CA VAL A 225 0.16 -7.69 -9.83
C VAL A 225 0.43 -9.18 -9.72
N PRO A 226 1.66 -9.65 -10.02
CA PRO A 226 1.95 -11.07 -10.10
C PRO A 226 1.93 -11.75 -8.72
N THR A 227 1.83 -13.08 -8.74
CA THR A 227 2.06 -13.92 -7.57
C THR A 227 3.40 -13.57 -6.90
N ASN A 228 3.47 -13.76 -5.58
CA ASN A 228 4.61 -13.42 -4.73
C ASN A 228 4.93 -11.92 -4.59
N ALA A 229 4.12 -11.02 -5.15
CA ALA A 229 4.21 -9.61 -4.78
C ALA A 229 3.75 -9.41 -3.34
N THR A 230 4.36 -8.44 -2.67
CA THR A 230 4.07 -8.10 -1.27
C THR A 230 3.25 -6.83 -1.21
N GLY A 231 2.33 -6.76 -0.25
CA GLY A 231 1.54 -5.58 0.03
C GLY A 231 1.24 -5.49 1.52
N GLU A 232 0.68 -4.36 1.94
CA GLU A 232 0.21 -4.15 3.31
C GLU A 232 -1.25 -3.72 3.25
N PHE A 233 -2.12 -4.47 3.94
CA PHE A 233 -3.49 -4.07 4.20
C PHE A 233 -3.52 -3.22 5.47
N ILE A 234 -4.11 -2.03 5.41
CA ILE A 234 -4.22 -1.12 6.55
C ILE A 234 -5.66 -0.67 6.69
N LEU A 235 -6.20 -0.90 7.89
CA LEU A 235 -7.55 -0.53 8.29
C LEU A 235 -7.48 0.26 9.59
N LEU A 236 -8.26 1.34 9.65
CA LEU A 236 -8.43 2.18 10.83
C LEU A 236 -9.90 2.17 11.23
N TYR A 237 -10.17 1.90 12.50
CA TYR A 237 -11.47 2.06 13.13
C TYR A 237 -11.49 3.33 13.99
N VAL A 238 -12.51 4.16 13.78
CA VAL A 238 -12.71 5.38 14.57
C VAL A 238 -14.13 5.37 15.14
N PRO A 239 -14.29 5.22 16.47
CA PRO A 239 -15.59 5.39 17.10
C PRO A 239 -15.98 6.87 17.17
N PHE A 240 -17.27 7.13 17.06
CA PHE A 240 -17.90 8.43 17.22
C PHE A 240 -19.34 8.24 17.70
N GLY A 241 -19.96 9.28 18.24
CA GLY A 241 -21.24 9.19 18.96
C GLY A 241 -21.10 8.55 20.33
N SER A 242 -22.20 8.02 20.86
CA SER A 242 -22.17 7.16 22.06
C SER A 242 -21.78 5.74 21.67
N VAL A 243 -20.72 5.22 22.30
CA VAL A 243 -20.16 3.89 22.01
C VAL A 243 -19.93 3.14 23.31
N LYS A 244 -20.24 1.84 23.31
CA LYS A 244 -19.94 0.94 24.43
C LYS A 244 -18.72 0.09 24.12
N SER A 245 -17.87 -0.18 25.11
CA SER A 245 -16.65 -0.97 24.89
C SER A 245 -16.91 -2.39 24.35
N ASP A 246 -18.01 -3.02 24.75
CA ASP A 246 -18.44 -4.34 24.26
C ASP A 246 -18.85 -4.30 22.79
N GLU A 247 -19.42 -3.18 22.34
CA GLU A 247 -19.67 -2.93 20.91
C GLU A 247 -18.35 -2.84 20.13
N VAL A 248 -17.35 -2.12 20.64
CA VAL A 248 -16.03 -2.03 19.99
C VAL A 248 -15.32 -3.39 19.97
N ALA A 249 -15.42 -4.16 21.05
CA ALA A 249 -14.87 -5.51 21.13
C ALA A 249 -15.50 -6.43 20.06
N ALA A 250 -16.83 -6.40 19.93
CA ALA A 250 -17.54 -7.16 18.90
C ALA A 250 -17.19 -6.70 17.49
N ASP A 251 -17.03 -5.38 17.27
CA ASP A 251 -16.60 -4.80 15.99
C ASP A 251 -15.18 -5.27 15.62
N LEU A 252 -14.25 -5.23 16.56
CA LEU A 252 -12.88 -5.68 16.36
C LEU A 252 -12.82 -7.17 16.02
N GLN A 253 -13.58 -8.02 16.73
CA GLN A 253 -13.71 -9.45 16.44
C GLN A 253 -14.24 -9.70 15.03
N ARG A 254 -15.32 -9.01 14.64
CA ARG A 254 -15.92 -9.16 13.31
C ARG A 254 -14.98 -8.70 12.20
N VAL A 255 -14.28 -7.59 12.42
CA VAL A 255 -13.27 -7.07 11.47
C VAL A 255 -12.12 -8.08 11.30
N ALA A 256 -11.60 -8.65 12.38
CA ALA A 256 -10.51 -9.62 12.31
C ALA A 256 -10.90 -10.88 11.53
N GLU A 257 -12.08 -11.44 11.81
CA GLU A 257 -12.64 -12.58 11.07
C GLU A 257 -12.83 -12.24 9.59
N GLY A 258 -13.44 -11.10 9.28
CA GLY A 258 -13.67 -10.65 7.91
C GLY A 258 -12.35 -10.48 7.15
N VAL A 259 -11.33 -9.87 7.78
CA VAL A 259 -10.02 -9.67 7.16
C VAL A 259 -9.32 -11.02 6.90
N GLU A 260 -9.40 -11.96 7.84
CA GLU A 260 -8.86 -13.30 7.65
C GLU A 260 -9.47 -13.97 6.41
N LYS A 261 -10.80 -14.03 6.32
CA LYS A 261 -11.50 -14.69 5.22
C LYS A 261 -11.34 -13.96 3.90
N MET A 262 -11.32 -12.63 3.92
CA MET A 262 -11.08 -11.80 2.74
C MET A 262 -9.70 -12.10 2.14
N LEU A 263 -8.66 -12.15 2.97
CA LEU A 263 -7.28 -12.36 2.48
C LEU A 263 -7.01 -13.81 2.08
N THR A 264 -7.55 -14.80 2.80
CA THR A 264 -7.11 -16.21 2.66
C THR A 264 -8.10 -17.11 1.92
N VAL A 265 -9.39 -16.77 1.90
CA VAL A 265 -10.45 -17.63 1.34
C VAL A 265 -11.07 -17.01 0.11
N TYR A 266 -11.64 -15.81 0.25
CA TYR A 266 -12.42 -15.19 -0.82
C TYR A 266 -11.56 -14.41 -1.82
N GLY A 267 -10.44 -13.83 -1.36
CA GLY A 267 -9.59 -12.97 -2.17
C GLY A 267 -10.18 -11.59 -2.42
N PHE A 268 -9.40 -10.71 -3.04
CA PHE A 268 -9.77 -9.33 -3.35
C PHE A 268 -9.50 -8.96 -4.82
N GLY A 269 -10.25 -7.99 -5.34
CA GLY A 269 -10.13 -7.55 -6.74
C GLY A 269 -11.08 -8.28 -7.69
N ALA A 270 -10.62 -8.54 -8.91
CA ALA A 270 -11.41 -9.17 -9.97
C ALA A 270 -11.12 -10.68 -10.09
N LYS A 271 -12.11 -11.43 -10.57
CA LYS A 271 -12.02 -12.89 -10.81
C LYS A 271 -11.68 -13.71 -9.56
N THR A 272 -12.11 -13.25 -8.39
CA THR A 272 -11.92 -13.92 -7.09
C THR A 272 -12.51 -15.34 -7.06
N SER A 273 -13.58 -15.63 -7.81
CA SER A 273 -14.13 -16.99 -7.97
C SER A 273 -13.18 -17.98 -8.65
N SER A 274 -12.15 -17.51 -9.37
CA SER A 274 -11.06 -18.34 -9.91
C SER A 274 -9.81 -18.33 -8.99
N GLY A 275 -9.93 -17.72 -7.81
CA GLY A 275 -8.92 -17.61 -6.77
C GLY A 275 -7.96 -16.44 -6.93
N PHE A 276 -8.18 -15.50 -7.85
CA PHE A 276 -7.34 -14.30 -7.96
C PHE A 276 -7.44 -13.45 -6.68
N GLY A 277 -6.34 -12.79 -6.33
CA GLY A 277 -6.26 -11.93 -5.14
C GLY A 277 -6.28 -12.68 -3.81
N ILE A 278 -6.06 -13.99 -3.77
CA ILE A 278 -5.79 -14.70 -2.52
C ILE A 278 -4.36 -14.38 -2.06
N ALA A 279 -4.20 -14.11 -0.78
CA ALA A 279 -2.94 -13.80 -0.13
C ALA A 279 -2.58 -14.79 0.98
N ASP A 280 -1.29 -14.83 1.27
CA ASP A 280 -0.70 -15.47 2.44
C ASP A 280 -0.25 -14.39 3.44
N VAL A 281 -0.46 -14.67 4.73
CA VAL A 281 -0.08 -13.78 5.84
C VAL A 281 0.89 -14.55 6.72
N SER A 282 2.17 -14.45 6.36
CA SER A 282 3.30 -15.11 7.02
C SER A 282 4.32 -14.12 7.59
N ASN A 283 4.08 -12.82 7.39
CA ASN A 283 4.88 -11.74 7.96
C ASN A 283 4.19 -11.18 9.21
N THR A 284 4.97 -10.61 10.12
CA THR A 284 4.45 -9.99 11.34
C THR A 284 3.54 -8.81 11.01
N GLY A 285 2.26 -8.92 11.37
CA GLY A 285 1.30 -7.83 11.39
C GLY A 285 1.18 -7.19 12.77
N GLU A 286 0.49 -6.06 12.80
CA GLU A 286 0.36 -5.21 13.99
C GLU A 286 -1.10 -4.82 14.20
N LEU A 287 -1.55 -4.93 15.44
CA LEU A 287 -2.83 -4.40 15.92
C LEU A 287 -2.54 -3.45 17.08
N ALA A 288 -3.00 -2.21 16.96
CA ALA A 288 -2.88 -1.23 18.02
C ALA A 288 -4.25 -0.63 18.34
N ILE A 289 -4.53 -0.42 19.63
CA ILE A 289 -5.76 0.19 20.11
C ILE A 289 -5.44 1.34 21.07
N ARG A 290 -6.20 2.43 20.99
CA ARG A 290 -6.12 3.55 21.94
C ARG A 290 -6.88 3.20 23.22
N ALA A 291 -6.33 2.26 23.97
CA ALA A 291 -6.78 1.83 25.28
C ALA A 291 -5.56 1.45 26.14
N ASP A 292 -5.72 1.54 27.47
CA ASP A 292 -4.75 1.01 28.43
C ASP A 292 -5.15 -0.42 28.78
N LEU A 293 -4.41 -1.41 28.28
CA LEU A 293 -4.64 -2.83 28.58
C LEU A 293 -3.35 -3.42 29.16
N PRO A 294 -3.11 -3.25 30.47
CA PRO A 294 -1.89 -3.72 31.13
C PRO A 294 -1.69 -5.22 30.93
N GLY A 295 -0.47 -5.62 30.58
CA GLY A 295 -0.11 -7.04 30.37
C GLY A 295 -0.34 -7.58 28.96
N LEU A 296 -1.00 -6.82 28.08
CA LEU A 296 -1.11 -7.13 26.65
C LEU A 296 -0.13 -6.34 25.79
N GLU A 297 0.62 -5.40 26.36
CA GLU A 297 1.67 -4.72 25.62
C GLU A 297 2.73 -5.73 25.19
N GLU A 298 3.13 -5.69 23.92
CA GLU A 298 4.45 -6.18 23.56
C GLU A 298 5.44 -5.54 24.52
N SER A 299 6.19 -6.35 25.27
CA SER A 299 7.47 -5.92 25.80
C SER A 299 8.22 -5.37 24.59
N SER A 300 8.29 -4.04 24.48
CA SER A 300 8.93 -3.41 23.35
C SER A 300 10.33 -3.97 23.34
N THR A 301 10.65 -4.84 22.38
CA THR A 301 12.05 -5.05 22.03
C THR A 301 12.53 -3.64 21.71
N PRO A 302 13.45 -3.05 22.48
CA PRO A 302 13.70 -1.63 22.37
C PRO A 302 14.20 -1.40 20.95
N ALA A 303 13.39 -0.72 20.13
CA ALA A 303 13.91 0.03 19.00
C ALA A 303 15.01 0.87 19.61
N GLN A 304 16.29 0.51 19.34
CA GLN A 304 17.46 0.96 20.09
C GLN A 304 17.26 2.39 20.59
N GLN A 305 16.83 2.50 21.85
CA GLN A 305 16.56 3.80 22.41
C GLN A 305 17.92 4.49 22.38
N PRO A 306 18.02 5.68 21.78
CA PRO A 306 19.32 6.33 21.63
C PRO A 306 20.01 6.35 22.98
N GLU A 307 21.27 5.92 23.03
CA GLU A 307 21.98 5.63 24.28
C GLU A 307 22.01 6.83 25.25
N PHE A 308 21.72 8.04 24.77
CA PHE A 308 21.61 9.27 25.57
C PHE A 308 20.26 9.46 26.30
N LEU A 309 19.25 8.62 26.08
CA LEU A 309 17.94 8.67 26.76
C LEU A 309 17.82 7.59 27.86
N ASN A 310 17.04 7.91 28.90
CA ASN A 310 16.57 6.94 29.91
C ASN A 310 15.40 6.13 29.34
N SER A 311 15.04 5.02 30.01
CA SER A 311 13.84 4.21 29.71
C SER A 311 12.59 5.05 29.52
N ASP A 312 12.46 6.13 30.28
CA ASP A 312 11.27 6.99 30.30
C ASP A 312 11.26 8.05 29.19
N GLY A 313 12.22 8.00 28.25
CA GLY A 313 12.33 8.91 27.10
C GLY A 313 12.99 10.26 27.40
N ASN A 314 13.39 10.50 28.66
CA ASN A 314 14.08 11.71 29.08
C ASN A 314 15.60 11.62 28.88
N LEU A 315 16.25 12.75 28.62
CA LEU A 315 17.72 12.82 28.52
C LEU A 315 18.39 12.34 29.82
N LYS A 316 19.43 11.51 29.70
CA LYS A 316 20.21 11.06 30.86
C LYS A 316 20.81 12.25 31.60
N GLN A 317 20.72 12.23 32.94
CA GLN A 317 21.20 13.32 33.80
C GLN A 317 22.71 13.60 33.65
N GLU A 318 23.49 12.64 33.15
CA GLU A 318 24.92 12.84 32.86
C GLU A 318 25.21 13.96 31.83
N PHE A 319 24.25 14.27 30.96
CA PHE A 319 24.37 15.36 29.97
C PHE A 319 23.98 16.73 30.53
N LEU A 320 23.45 16.81 31.76
CA LEU A 320 22.90 18.04 32.34
C LEU A 320 23.71 18.56 33.53
N ASN A 321 23.79 19.87 33.67
CA ASN A 321 24.28 20.55 34.86
C ASN A 321 23.21 20.51 35.97
N PRO A 322 23.59 20.75 37.24
CA PRO A 322 22.63 20.81 38.35
C PRO A 322 21.51 21.85 38.17
N ASP A 323 21.74 22.87 37.35
CA ASP A 323 20.77 23.93 36.99
C ASP A 323 19.85 23.53 35.82
N GLY A 324 19.96 22.31 35.29
CA GLY A 324 19.18 21.80 34.17
C GLY A 324 19.69 22.21 32.78
N THR A 325 20.79 22.97 32.69
CA THR A 325 21.40 23.33 31.40
C THR A 325 22.24 22.18 30.82
N PHE A 326 22.38 22.11 29.50
CA PHE A 326 23.20 21.06 28.86
C PHE A 326 24.69 21.29 29.11
N LYS A 327 25.43 20.24 29.49
CA LYS A 327 26.88 20.28 29.71
C LYS A 327 27.62 20.65 28.43
N THR A 328 28.56 21.59 28.53
CA THR A 328 29.54 21.83 27.46
C THR A 328 30.41 20.58 27.26
N GLU A 329 31.00 20.41 26.08
CA GLU A 329 31.80 19.22 25.76
C GLU A 329 32.98 19.06 26.73
N LYS A 330 33.55 20.18 27.20
CA LYS A 330 34.60 20.18 28.22
C LYS A 330 34.09 19.64 29.56
N GLN A 331 32.93 20.10 30.02
CA GLN A 331 32.31 19.63 31.28
C GLN A 331 31.94 18.14 31.21
N TYR A 332 31.40 17.68 30.08
CA TYR A 332 31.06 16.27 29.89
C TYR A 332 32.30 15.38 29.86
N LYS A 333 33.39 15.81 29.21
CA LYS A 333 34.69 15.09 29.24
C LYS A 333 35.24 14.97 30.65
N THR A 334 35.22 16.05 31.44
CA THR A 334 35.67 16.01 32.84
C THR A 334 34.81 15.08 33.69
N PHE A 335 33.50 15.06 33.48
CA PHE A 335 32.58 14.13 34.15
C PHE A 335 32.87 12.67 33.78
N LEU A 336 33.11 12.35 32.50
CA LEU A 336 33.45 10.99 32.10
C LEU A 336 34.80 10.54 32.68
N GLN A 337 35.80 11.43 32.72
CA GLN A 337 37.10 11.14 33.32
C GLN A 337 37.00 10.80 34.81
N SER A 338 36.15 11.50 35.58
CA SER A 338 35.94 11.18 37.00
C SER A 338 35.25 9.84 37.23
N GLN A 339 34.61 9.29 36.20
CA GLN A 339 33.96 7.98 36.19
C GLN A 339 34.79 6.90 35.46
N GLY A 340 36.04 7.21 35.06
CA GLY A 340 36.89 6.28 34.31
C GLY A 340 36.39 5.93 32.89
N ARG A 341 35.49 6.74 32.33
CA ARG A 341 34.87 6.53 31.00
C ARG A 341 35.53 7.40 29.93
N THR A 342 35.46 6.94 28.68
CA THR A 342 35.99 7.65 27.50
C THR A 342 34.90 8.44 26.77
N HIS A 343 35.29 9.55 26.16
CA HIS A 343 34.36 10.45 25.46
C HIS A 343 33.96 9.94 24.08
N ASN A 344 32.66 9.77 23.85
CA ASN A 344 32.09 9.51 22.53
C ASN A 344 31.53 10.80 21.91
N LYS A 345 32.22 11.32 20.90
CA LYS A 345 31.84 12.58 20.23
C LYS A 345 30.50 12.50 19.51
N LYS A 346 30.17 11.34 18.91
CA LYS A 346 28.92 11.15 18.15
C LYS A 346 27.72 11.16 19.10
N LEU A 347 27.81 10.39 20.19
CA LEU A 347 26.78 10.33 21.24
C LEU A 347 26.50 11.72 21.84
N TYR A 348 27.56 12.48 22.16
CA TYR A 348 27.44 13.84 22.67
C TYR A 348 26.71 14.79 21.70
N GLN A 349 27.01 14.71 20.40
CA GLN A 349 26.36 15.56 19.40
C GLN A 349 24.89 15.18 19.18
N GLU A 350 24.56 13.90 19.20
CA GLU A 350 23.17 13.42 19.10
C GLU A 350 22.34 13.88 20.31
N ALA A 351 22.88 13.71 21.53
CA ALA A 351 22.27 14.20 22.77
C ALA A 351 22.03 15.72 22.74
N LYS A 352 23.01 16.49 22.27
CA LYS A 352 22.92 17.96 22.19
C LYS A 352 21.84 18.41 21.21
N LYS A 353 21.80 17.83 20.00
CA LYS A 353 20.77 18.13 19.00
C LYS A 353 19.38 17.82 19.52
N TRP A 354 19.22 16.67 20.20
CA TRP A 354 17.95 16.28 20.80
C TRP A 354 17.51 17.27 21.88
N TRP A 355 18.42 17.68 22.77
CA TRP A 355 18.11 18.64 23.84
C TRP A 355 17.73 20.01 23.27
N GLU A 356 18.46 20.50 22.25
CA GLU A 356 18.16 21.77 21.58
C GLU A 356 16.80 21.77 20.85
N ALA A 357 16.40 20.63 20.28
CA ALA A 357 15.09 20.46 19.65
C ALA A 357 13.95 20.48 20.68
N ASN A 358 14.11 19.73 21.79
CA ASN A 358 13.05 19.59 22.80
C ASN A 358 12.95 20.78 23.77
N THR A 359 14.03 21.54 23.98
CA THR A 359 14.00 22.77 24.82
C THR A 359 13.38 23.96 24.10
N LYS A 360 13.49 24.05 22.76
CA LYS A 360 12.79 25.07 21.98
C LYS A 360 11.28 24.88 21.96
N ASP A 361 10.81 23.64 22.11
CA ASP A 361 9.38 23.29 22.18
C ASP A 361 8.83 23.27 23.62
N SER A 362 9.67 23.48 24.65
CA SER A 362 9.28 23.39 26.06
C SER A 362 8.36 24.53 26.57
N ALA A 363 7.94 25.46 25.70
CA ALA A 363 6.90 26.44 26.03
C ALA A 363 5.46 25.90 25.83
N SER A 364 5.25 24.68 25.30
CA SER A 364 3.91 24.12 25.19
C SER A 364 3.80 22.64 25.58
N LYS A 365 3.34 22.44 26.82
CA LYS A 365 2.58 21.29 27.32
C LYS A 365 3.25 19.91 27.30
N SER A 366 3.65 19.51 28.51
CA SER A 366 3.26 18.19 29.06
C SER A 366 1.78 17.93 28.76
N LYS A 367 1.50 17.15 27.71
CA LYS A 367 0.30 16.35 27.59
C LYS A 367 0.75 14.92 27.83
N SER A 368 0.31 14.33 28.95
CA SER A 368 0.43 12.91 29.23
C SER A 368 0.17 12.11 27.95
N LEU A 369 1.15 11.31 27.49
CA LEU A 369 0.88 10.31 26.45
C LEU A 369 -0.25 9.44 26.99
N GLN A 370 -1.42 9.55 26.37
CA GLN A 370 -2.55 8.68 26.69
C GLN A 370 -2.17 7.24 26.29
N PRO A 371 -2.53 6.24 27.09
CA PRO A 371 -2.06 4.86 26.91
C PRO A 371 -2.60 4.25 25.60
N MET A 372 -1.74 3.45 24.96
CA MET A 372 -2.00 2.75 23.70
C MET A 372 -1.38 1.36 23.79
N THR A 373 -2.21 0.33 23.71
CA THR A 373 -1.75 -1.06 23.64
C THR A 373 -1.47 -1.45 22.19
N LYS A 374 -0.32 -2.08 21.96
CA LYS A 374 0.11 -2.64 20.67
C LYS A 374 0.46 -4.11 20.84
N VAL A 375 -0.01 -4.93 19.90
CA VAL A 375 0.27 -6.36 19.80
C VAL A 375 0.65 -6.74 18.37
N SER A 376 1.53 -7.72 18.26
CA SER A 376 1.98 -8.30 16.99
C SER A 376 1.36 -9.67 16.81
N PHE A 377 1.22 -10.07 15.56
CA PHE A 377 0.81 -11.42 15.20
C PHE A 377 1.59 -11.88 13.96
N THR A 378 1.92 -13.16 13.87
CA THR A 378 2.67 -13.74 12.74
C THR A 378 1.77 -14.36 11.68
N ASN A 379 0.51 -14.60 12.03
CA ASN A 379 -0.51 -15.18 11.18
C ASN A 379 -1.91 -14.75 11.64
N LEU A 380 -2.93 -15.01 10.82
CA LEU A 380 -4.29 -14.55 11.10
C LEU A 380 -5.01 -15.33 12.21
N SER A 381 -4.58 -16.55 12.53
CA SER A 381 -5.10 -17.26 13.72
C SER A 381 -4.64 -16.57 15.00
N GLU A 382 -3.36 -16.20 15.05
CA GLU A 382 -2.80 -15.43 16.17
C GLU A 382 -3.48 -14.05 16.29
N LEU A 383 -3.81 -13.38 15.17
CA LEU A 383 -4.62 -12.16 15.21
C LEU A 383 -5.96 -12.41 15.90
N GLY A 384 -6.64 -13.52 15.59
CA GLY A 384 -7.89 -13.90 16.24
C GLY A 384 -7.75 -14.06 17.75
N ASP A 385 -6.64 -14.65 18.22
CA ASP A 385 -6.36 -14.82 19.64
C ASP A 385 -6.02 -13.47 20.32
N ARG A 386 -5.20 -12.62 19.69
CA ARG A 386 -4.92 -11.25 20.17
C ARG A 386 -6.18 -10.40 20.30
N VAL A 387 -7.11 -10.56 19.36
CA VAL A 387 -8.38 -9.84 19.36
C VAL A 387 -9.29 -10.32 20.50
N LYS A 388 -9.29 -11.62 20.81
CA LYS A 388 -9.99 -12.14 22.00
C LYS A 388 -9.38 -11.59 23.29
N GLU A 389 -8.05 -11.62 23.40
CA GLU A 389 -7.32 -11.06 24.56
C GLU A 389 -7.69 -9.58 24.79
N ILE A 390 -7.65 -8.76 23.73
CA ILE A 390 -8.04 -7.34 23.79
C ILE A 390 -9.52 -7.20 24.19
N ALA A 391 -10.42 -7.95 23.55
CA ALA A 391 -11.85 -7.90 23.82
C ALA A 391 -12.20 -8.24 25.28
N GLU A 392 -11.52 -9.22 25.88
CA GLU A 392 -11.72 -9.64 27.28
C GLU A 392 -11.22 -8.60 28.29
N ASN A 393 -10.18 -7.85 27.94
CA ASN A 393 -9.57 -6.84 28.81
C ASN A 393 -10.20 -5.44 28.65
N LEU A 394 -11.06 -5.23 27.65
CA LEU A 394 -11.79 -3.97 27.50
C LEU A 394 -12.83 -3.82 28.64
N PRO A 395 -12.96 -2.62 29.24
CA PRO A 395 -13.86 -2.40 30.37
C PRO A 395 -15.32 -2.60 29.95
N GLN A 396 -15.96 -3.65 30.47
CA GLN A 396 -17.32 -4.01 30.11
C GLN A 396 -18.34 -2.92 30.46
N LYS A 397 -19.31 -2.69 29.56
CA LYS A 397 -20.44 -1.76 29.72
C LYS A 397 -20.06 -0.30 30.01
N LYS A 398 -18.80 0.10 29.76
CA LYS A 398 -18.42 1.51 29.82
C LYS A 398 -18.93 2.21 28.56
N GLU A 399 -19.90 3.08 28.74
CA GLU A 399 -20.40 3.97 27.68
C GLU A 399 -19.49 5.21 27.61
N ILE A 400 -19.05 5.53 26.40
CA ILE A 400 -18.20 6.69 26.12
C ILE A 400 -18.90 7.50 25.03
N SER A 401 -19.27 8.74 25.37
CA SER A 401 -19.77 9.70 24.39
C SER A 401 -18.61 10.50 23.80
N TYR A 402 -18.56 10.56 22.47
CA TYR A 402 -17.62 11.39 21.72
C TYR A 402 -18.27 12.64 21.11
N ASP A 403 -19.57 12.84 21.35
CA ASP A 403 -20.28 14.03 20.89
C ASP A 403 -19.90 15.22 21.79
N SER A 404 -19.34 16.26 21.16
CA SER A 404 -18.93 17.52 21.80
C SER A 404 -19.99 18.59 21.58
#